data_AF-A0A533QLE5-F1
#
_entry.id   AF-A0A533QLE5-F1
#
_cell.length_a   1.000
_cell.length_b   1.000
_cell.length_c   1.000
_cell.angle_alpha   90.00
_cell.angle_beta   90.00
_cell.angle_gamma   90.00
#
_symmetry.space_group_name_H-M   'P 1'
#
loop_
_entity.id
_entity.type
_entity.pdbx_description
1 polymer ?
#
loop_
_entity_poly.entity_id
_entity_poly.type
_entity_poly.pdbx_seq_one_letter_code
_entity_poly.pdbx_strand_id
1 'polypeptide(L)'
;MTFRNPKTQELSGVDIDNARELARDFNVGLQFFDGSFARLIADVCSDRCDIAMVAISITPQRQEKLRLAQPHLSSDIYAITTRTNRRTQACADIDRPGTVVVARGTLHD
;
A
#
# COMPACT_ATOMS: atom_id res chain seq x y z
N MET A 1 5.00 -3.70 -1.85
CA MET A 1 5.18 -4.04 -0.41
C MET A 1 6.45 -3.42 0.12
N THR A 2 6.39 -2.74 1.28
CA THR A 2 7.51 -2.09 1.96
C THR A 2 7.68 -2.62 3.38
N PHE A 3 8.91 -2.87 3.80
CA PHE A 3 9.28 -3.20 5.17
C PHE A 3 10.35 -2.26 5.68
N ARG A 4 10.16 -1.74 6.90
CA ARG A 4 11.15 -0.97 7.63
C ARG A 4 11.70 -1.84 8.76
N ASN A 5 13.00 -2.11 8.74
CA ASN A 5 13.66 -2.85 9.82
C ASN A 5 13.54 -2.03 11.12
N PRO A 6 12.93 -2.55 12.20
CA PRO A 6 12.70 -1.78 13.41
C PRO A 6 14.00 -1.40 14.15
N LYS A 7 15.09 -2.15 13.94
CA LYS A 7 16.39 -1.89 14.59
C LYS A 7 17.23 -0.89 13.81
N THR A 8 17.33 -1.05 12.49
CA THR A 8 18.22 -0.23 11.64
C THR A 8 17.50 0.90 10.92
N GLN A 9 16.16 0.90 10.92
CA GLN A 9 15.30 1.79 10.14
C GLN A 9 15.46 1.68 8.63
N GLU A 10 16.22 0.68 8.16
CA GLU A 10 16.45 0.42 6.75
C GLU A 10 15.16 0.00 6.05
N LEU A 11 14.94 0.60 4.87
CA LEU A 11 13.82 0.30 3.99
C LEU A 11 14.20 -0.80 3.00
N SER A 12 13.29 -1.77 2.84
CA SER A 12 13.43 -2.91 1.94
C SER A 12 12.07 -3.36 1.40
N GLY A 13 12.10 -4.19 0.36
CA GLY A 13 10.90 -4.75 -0.29
C GLY A 13 10.67 -4.17 -1.68
N VAL A 14 9.71 -4.76 -2.39
CA VAL A 14 9.47 -4.52 -3.82
C VAL A 14 9.27 -3.04 -4.15
N ASP A 15 8.54 -2.28 -3.34
CA ASP A 15 8.31 -0.86 -3.64
C ASP A 15 9.61 -0.04 -3.53
N ILE A 16 10.48 -0.41 -2.59
CA ILE A 16 11.77 0.25 -2.34
C ILE A 16 12.76 -0.08 -3.45
N ASP A 17 12.80 -1.34 -3.88
CA ASP A 17 13.68 -1.76 -4.97
C ASP A 17 13.24 -1.12 -6.29
N ASN A 18 11.94 -1.07 -6.57
CA ASN A 18 11.40 -0.37 -7.74
C ASN A 18 11.73 1.14 -7.72
N ALA A 19 11.64 1.80 -6.56
CA ALA A 19 11.99 3.21 -6.43
C ALA A 19 13.49 3.46 -6.70
N ARG A 20 14.36 2.56 -6.23
CA ARG A 20 15.81 2.64 -6.47
C ARG A 20 16.15 2.47 -7.95
N GLU A 21 15.55 1.49 -8.62
CA GLU A 21 15.80 1.29 -10.06
C GLU A 21 15.22 2.44 -10.89
N LEU A 22 14.02 2.93 -10.57
CA LEU A 22 13.45 4.07 -11.30
C LEU A 22 14.32 5.34 -11.15
N ALA A 23 14.83 5.61 -9.94
CA ALA A 23 15.71 6.75 -9.72
C ALA A 23 17.05 6.61 -10.47
N ARG A 24 17.59 5.38 -10.58
CA ARG A 24 18.77 5.09 -11.40
C ARG A 24 18.50 5.35 -12.89
N ASP A 25 17.39 4.84 -13.41
CA ASP A 25 17.01 4.99 -14.81
C ASP A 25 16.83 6.46 -15.21
N PHE A 26 16.32 7.28 -14.29
CA PHE A 26 16.16 8.72 -14.49
C PHE A 26 17.38 9.56 -14.10
N ASN A 27 18.42 8.94 -13.53
CA ASN A 27 19.62 9.62 -13.04
C ASN A 27 19.30 10.77 -12.06
N VAL A 28 18.41 10.51 -11.09
CA VAL A 28 17.97 11.49 -10.08
C VAL A 28 18.31 11.01 -8.65
N GLY A 29 18.38 11.96 -7.72
CA GLY A 29 18.49 11.66 -6.30
C GLY A 29 17.20 11.03 -5.77
N LEU A 30 17.32 10.02 -4.92
CA LEU A 30 16.18 9.35 -4.29
C LEU A 30 16.06 9.76 -2.82
N GLN A 31 14.89 10.25 -2.44
CA GLN A 31 14.54 10.54 -1.05
C GLN A 31 13.22 9.85 -0.70
N PHE A 32 13.24 9.11 0.41
CA PHE A 32 12.03 8.51 0.97
C PHE A 32 11.44 9.41 2.06
N PHE A 33 10.11 9.49 2.11
CA PHE A 33 9.34 10.16 3.15
C PHE A 33 8.26 9.19 3.65
N ASP A 34 7.88 9.33 4.92
CA ASP A 34 6.78 8.53 5.47
C ASP A 34 5.42 9.13 5.07
N GLY A 35 4.68 8.36 4.29
CA GLY A 35 3.31 8.63 3.85
C GLY A 35 2.26 7.77 4.55
N SER A 36 1.00 8.02 4.25
CA SER A 36 -0.11 7.14 4.65
C SER A 36 -1.19 7.12 3.57
N PHE A 37 -1.96 6.03 3.48
CA PHE A 37 -3.07 5.96 2.51
C PHE A 37 -4.10 7.07 2.71
N ALA A 38 -4.33 7.50 3.95
CA ALA A 38 -5.25 8.60 4.27
C ALA A 38 -4.81 9.94 3.67
N ARG A 39 -3.49 10.15 3.49
CA ARG A 39 -2.94 11.37 2.90
C ARG A 39 -2.49 11.20 1.46
N LEU A 40 -2.60 10.00 0.86
CA LEU A 40 -2.04 9.68 -0.46
C LEU A 40 -2.30 10.75 -1.51
N ILE A 41 -3.57 11.12 -1.72
CA ILE A 41 -3.93 12.12 -2.74
C ILE A 41 -3.37 13.49 -2.37
N ALA A 42 -3.50 13.90 -1.11
CA ALA A 42 -3.01 15.19 -0.65
C ALA A 42 -1.49 15.30 -0.75
N ASP A 43 -0.75 14.28 -0.33
CA ASP A 43 0.72 14.23 -0.35
C ASP A 43 1.25 14.39 -1.79
N VAL A 44 0.62 13.74 -2.77
CA VAL A 44 0.99 13.89 -4.19
C VAL A 44 0.57 15.25 -4.75
N CYS A 45 -0.68 15.66 -4.53
CA CYS A 45 -1.19 16.90 -5.11
C CYS A 45 -0.62 18.19 -4.48
N SER A 46 -0.08 18.11 -3.26
CA SER A 46 0.56 19.24 -2.58
C SER A 46 2.07 19.27 -2.72
N ASP A 47 2.64 18.43 -3.59
CA ASP A 47 4.09 18.36 -3.84
C ASP A 47 4.91 17.97 -2.60
N ARG A 48 4.28 17.29 -1.63
CA ARG A 48 5.01 16.65 -0.53
C ARG A 48 5.79 15.43 -1.05
N CYS A 49 5.37 14.89 -2.19
CA CYS A 49 6.10 13.88 -2.94
C CYS A 49 5.77 13.86 -4.44
N ASP A 50 6.78 13.54 -5.24
CA ASP A 50 6.61 13.39 -6.69
C ASP A 50 5.92 12.07 -7.08
N ILE A 51 6.27 10.99 -6.38
CA ILE A 51 5.78 9.63 -6.68
C ILE A 51 5.45 8.90 -5.37
N ALA A 52 4.22 8.37 -5.29
CA ALA A 52 3.81 7.47 -4.22
C ALA A 52 3.98 5.99 -4.67
N MET A 53 4.86 5.25 -4.00
CA MET A 53 5.08 3.81 -4.24
C MET A 53 4.74 2.99 -2.99
N VAL A 54 3.50 2.51 -2.89
CA VAL A 54 3.01 1.74 -1.73
C VAL A 54 1.86 0.79 -2.09
N ALA A 55 2.10 -0.18 -2.98
CA ALA A 55 1.09 -1.18 -3.39
C ALA A 55 -0.33 -0.59 -3.64
N ILE A 56 -0.40 0.52 -4.36
CA ILE A 56 -1.63 1.27 -4.57
C ILE A 56 -2.44 0.59 -5.68
N SER A 57 -3.60 0.02 -5.33
CA SER A 57 -4.55 -0.52 -6.30
C SER A 57 -5.10 0.56 -7.23
N ILE A 58 -5.28 0.19 -8.51
CA ILE A 58 -5.94 1.02 -9.52
C ILE A 58 -7.45 0.94 -9.30
N THR A 59 -8.07 2.07 -8.95
CA THR A 59 -9.53 2.20 -8.83
C THR A 59 -10.00 3.45 -9.56
N PRO A 60 -11.26 3.49 -10.08
CA PRO A 60 -11.78 4.69 -10.74
C PRO A 60 -11.67 5.96 -9.89
N GLN A 61 -12.02 5.86 -8.60
CA GLN A 61 -11.98 6.98 -7.66
C GLN A 61 -10.55 7.55 -7.47
N ARG A 62 -9.52 6.71 -7.58
CA ARG A 62 -8.12 7.16 -7.54
C ARG A 62 -7.69 7.75 -8.87
N GLN A 63 -8.10 7.15 -9.99
CA GLN A 63 -7.78 7.63 -11.33
C GLN A 63 -8.38 9.02 -11.64
N GLU A 64 -9.49 9.37 -11.00
CA GLU A 64 -10.06 10.73 -11.08
C GLU A 64 -9.11 11.81 -10.53
N LYS A 65 -8.22 11.45 -9.58
CA LYS A 65 -7.38 12.40 -8.84
C LYS A 65 -5.88 12.21 -9.08
N LEU A 66 -5.47 11.03 -9.51
CA LEU A 66 -4.06 10.64 -9.65
C LEU A 66 -3.82 9.99 -11.02
N ARG A 67 -2.63 10.25 -11.58
CA ARG A 67 -2.11 9.44 -12.70
C ARG A 67 -1.43 8.21 -12.11
N LEU A 68 -1.88 7.03 -12.53
CA LEU A 68 -1.33 5.76 -12.06
C LEU A 68 -0.48 5.13 -13.15
N ALA A 69 0.66 4.55 -12.76
CA ALA A 69 1.52 3.79 -13.66
C ALA A 69 0.78 2.54 -14.19
N GLN A 70 1.32 1.95 -15.26
CA GLN A 70 0.87 0.64 -15.70
C GLN A 70 1.03 -0.39 -14.55
N PRO A 71 0.10 -1.35 -14.42
CA PRO A 71 0.18 -2.36 -13.36
C PRO A 71 1.43 -3.21 -13.56
N HIS A 72 2.25 -3.28 -12.50
CA HIS A 72 3.52 -4.01 -12.47
C HIS A 72 3.54 -5.11 -11.38
N LEU A 73 2.44 -5.23 -10.64
CA LEU A 73 2.22 -6.28 -9.64
C LEU A 73 0.71 -6.55 -9.56
N SER A 74 0.34 -7.83 -9.49
CA SER A 74 -1.03 -8.27 -9.20
C SER A 74 -1.00 -9.08 -7.91
N SER A 75 -1.89 -8.77 -6.97
CA SER A 75 -1.97 -9.43 -5.67
C SER A 75 -3.41 -9.51 -5.19
N ASP A 76 -3.79 -10.66 -4.61
CA ASP A 76 -5.08 -10.84 -3.96
C ASP A 76 -5.08 -10.41 -2.48
N ILE A 77 -6.27 -10.29 -1.92
CA ILE A 77 -6.48 -9.99 -0.50
C ILE A 77 -6.72 -11.31 0.25
N TYR A 78 -5.97 -11.52 1.32
CA TYR A 78 -6.10 -12.70 2.19
C TYR A 78 -6.46 -12.27 3.61
N ALA A 79 -7.53 -12.85 4.15
CA ALA A 79 -7.84 -12.75 5.57
C ALA A 79 -7.06 -13.83 6.33
N ILE A 80 -6.24 -13.42 7.30
CA ILE A 80 -5.42 -14.32 8.11
C ILE A 80 -5.89 -14.23 9.57
N THR A 81 -6.05 -15.39 10.20
CA THR A 81 -6.43 -15.53 11.61
C THR A 81 -5.56 -16.57 12.30
N THR A 82 -5.56 -16.58 13.64
CA THR A 82 -4.86 -17.62 14.39
C THR A 82 -5.57 -18.97 14.21
N ARG A 83 -4.80 -20.06 14.18
CA ARG A 83 -5.34 -21.42 14.07
C ARG A 83 -6.35 -21.77 15.18
N THR A 84 -6.21 -21.14 16.35
CA THR A 84 -7.09 -21.36 17.52
C THR A 84 -8.36 -20.50 17.51
N ASN A 85 -8.54 -19.60 16.54
CA ASN A 85 -9.70 -18.71 16.48
C ASN A 85 -10.97 -19.44 16.02
N ARG A 86 -11.77 -19.94 16.97
CA ARG A 86 -13.01 -20.66 16.67
C ARG A 86 -14.12 -19.83 16.03
N ARG A 87 -14.04 -18.48 16.05
CA ARG A 87 -15.07 -17.58 15.52
C ARG A 87 -14.97 -17.40 14.01
N THR A 88 -13.76 -17.48 13.47
CA THR A 88 -13.48 -17.26 12.04
C THR A 88 -12.69 -18.45 11.52
N GLN A 89 -13.38 -19.36 10.85
CA GLN A 89 -12.83 -20.58 10.26
C GLN A 89 -12.91 -20.54 8.73
N ALA A 90 -13.84 -19.76 8.17
CA ALA A 90 -14.01 -19.55 6.74
C ALA A 90 -14.36 -18.09 6.41
N CYS A 91 -14.26 -17.72 5.13
CA CYS A 91 -14.64 -16.37 4.67
C CYS A 91 -16.12 -16.05 4.97
N ALA A 92 -17.01 -17.03 4.87
CA ALA A 92 -18.43 -16.89 5.22
C ALA A 92 -18.66 -16.47 6.69
N ASP A 93 -17.70 -16.72 7.60
CA ASP A 93 -17.79 -16.26 8.98
C ASP A 93 -17.51 -14.75 9.14
N ILE A 94 -17.01 -14.08 8.10
CA ILE A 94 -16.75 -12.63 8.12
C ILE A 94 -17.54 -11.87 7.06
N ASP A 95 -17.99 -12.56 6.01
CA ASP A 95 -18.87 -12.01 4.98
C ASP A 95 -20.34 -12.03 5.45
N ARG A 96 -20.63 -11.23 6.47
CA ARG A 96 -21.96 -11.10 7.05
C ARG A 96 -22.25 -9.67 7.49
N PRO A 97 -23.53 -9.25 7.47
CA PRO A 97 -23.92 -7.91 7.91
C PRO A 97 -23.38 -7.58 9.31
N GLY A 98 -22.84 -6.37 9.46
CA GLY A 98 -22.28 -5.88 10.73
C GLY A 98 -20.84 -6.34 11.02
N THR A 99 -20.22 -7.16 10.16
CA THR A 99 -18.78 -7.47 10.26
C THR A 99 -17.99 -6.63 9.28
N VAL A 100 -16.98 -5.92 9.79
CA VAL A 100 -16.06 -5.10 9.00
C VAL A 100 -14.66 -5.67 9.17
N VAL A 101 -14.00 -5.99 8.05
CA VAL A 101 -12.61 -6.44 8.01
C VAL A 101 -11.82 -5.47 7.16
N VAL A 102 -10.76 -4.92 7.72
CA VAL A 102 -9.90 -3.94 7.05
C VAL A 102 -8.45 -4.38 7.12
N ALA A 103 -7.69 -4.13 6.05
CA ALA A 103 -6.24 -4.18 6.16
C ALA A 103 -5.78 -2.99 7.02
N ARG A 104 -4.91 -3.25 7.99
CA ARG A 104 -4.41 -2.21 8.88
C ARG A 104 -3.72 -1.12 8.05
N GLY A 105 -4.18 0.13 8.18
CA GLY A 105 -3.60 1.28 7.48
C GLY A 105 -4.22 1.56 6.11
N THR A 106 -5.19 0.76 5.65
CA THR A 106 -6.04 1.10 4.50
C THR A 106 -7.39 1.59 5.01
N LEU A 107 -7.92 2.68 4.45
CA LEU A 107 -9.24 3.20 4.81
C LEU A 107 -10.34 2.24 4.34
N HIS A 108 -11.36 2.11 5.17
CA HIS A 108 -12.72 1.78 4.74
C HIS A 108 -13.44 3.12 4.71
N ASP A 109 -13.92 3.53 3.53
CA ASP A 109 -14.94 4.58 3.41
C ASP A 109 -16.32 3.96 3.70
#